data_AF-A0A2X5NGB1-F1
#
_entry.id   AF-A0A2X5NGB1-F1
#
_cell.length_a   1.000
_cell.length_b   1.000
_cell.length_c   1.000
_cell.angle_alpha   90.00
_cell.angle_beta   90.00
_cell.angle_gamma   90.00
#
_symmetry.space_group_name_H-M   'P 1'
#
loop_
_entity.id
_entity.type
_entity.pdbx_description
1 polymer ?
#
loop_
_entity_poly.entity_id
_entity_poly.type
_entity_poly.pdbx_seq_one_letter_code
_entity_poly.pdbx_strand_id
1 'polypeptide(L)'
;MIKIFLLSGILLISGCHLEKSYISPLGVAIQDNAPCFFVPPEIVKSLRLAENRGIYVSRKTAQHWVFFWDSPQQSILPGIVAGECLSYPQIKWQEGIYSVLMGASSDNDSERYRLEKTFNLQKDNQGNFLIREAP
;
A
#
# COMPACT_ATOMS: atom_id res chain seq x y z
N MET A 1 36.98 21.19 49.16
CA MET A 1 37.07 21.83 47.83
C MET A 1 36.92 20.76 46.77
N ILE A 2 35.90 20.92 45.92
CA ILE A 2 35.44 19.98 44.87
C ILE A 2 36.36 20.07 43.65
N LYS A 3 36.73 18.92 43.05
CA LYS A 3 37.16 18.86 41.64
C LYS A 3 36.57 17.60 40.99
N ILE A 4 35.40 17.79 40.39
CA ILE A 4 34.78 16.86 39.43
C ILE A 4 35.48 17.12 38.10
N PHE A 5 36.17 16.12 37.54
CA PHE A 5 36.58 16.15 36.13
C PHE A 5 35.79 15.09 35.37
N LEU A 6 35.01 15.59 34.41
CA LEU A 6 33.97 14.92 33.66
C LEU A 6 34.52 13.78 32.80
N LEU A 7 33.93 12.58 32.95
CA LEU A 7 33.96 11.53 31.93
C LEU A 7 33.23 12.06 30.69
N SER A 8 33.99 12.34 29.63
CA SER A 8 33.44 12.66 28.31
C SER A 8 33.04 11.36 27.60
N GLY A 9 31.78 10.95 27.77
CA GLY A 9 31.16 9.89 26.98
C GLY A 9 30.70 10.46 25.64
N ILE A 10 31.41 10.15 24.56
CA ILE A 10 30.93 10.44 23.20
C ILE A 10 29.89 9.36 22.88
N LEU A 11 28.62 9.68 23.14
CA LEU A 11 27.50 8.90 22.64
C LEU A 11 27.41 9.15 21.13
N LEU A 12 27.96 8.23 20.33
CA LEU A 12 27.72 8.21 18.89
C LEU A 12 26.25 7.84 18.67
N ILE A 13 25.40 8.85 18.62
CA ILE A 13 24.03 8.74 18.13
C ILE A 13 24.16 8.45 16.63
N SER A 14 24.34 7.18 16.30
CA SER A 14 24.10 6.70 14.94
C SER A 14 22.61 6.89 14.70
N GLY A 15 22.26 8.05 14.14
CA GLY A 15 20.93 8.30 13.65
C GLY A 15 20.60 7.18 12.70
N CYS A 16 19.62 6.35 13.07
CA CYS A 16 18.88 5.60 12.07
C CYS A 16 18.43 6.64 11.06
N HIS A 17 19.01 6.62 9.86
CA HIS A 17 18.37 7.22 8.71
C HIS A 17 17.00 6.56 8.67
N LEU A 18 15.98 7.23 9.24
CA LEU A 18 14.59 6.98 8.90
C LEU A 18 14.53 7.33 7.42
N GLU A 19 14.88 6.36 6.59
CA GLU A 19 14.59 6.38 5.18
C GLU A 19 13.08 6.62 5.13
N LYS A 20 12.69 7.81 4.72
CA LYS A 20 11.28 8.17 4.60
C LYS A 20 10.71 7.17 3.62
N SER A 21 9.95 6.20 4.12
CA SER A 21 9.14 5.32 3.28
C SER A 21 8.06 6.22 2.66
N TYR A 22 8.38 6.86 1.54
CA TYR A 22 7.43 7.64 0.78
C TYR A 22 6.40 6.68 0.20
N ILE A 23 5.26 6.56 0.90
CA ILE A 23 4.11 5.82 0.39
C ILE A 23 3.51 6.65 -0.74
N SER A 24 3.41 6.04 -1.91
CA SER A 24 2.82 6.67 -3.10
C SER A 24 1.31 6.39 -3.17
N PRO A 25 0.49 7.25 -3.77
CA PRO A 25 -0.94 6.98 -3.85
C PRO A 25 -1.23 5.83 -4.83
N LEU A 26 -2.16 4.97 -4.43
CA LEU A 26 -2.75 3.93 -5.26
C LEU A 26 -4.15 4.37 -5.71
N GLY A 27 -4.50 4.08 -6.96
CA GLY A 27 -5.83 4.26 -7.50
C GLY A 27 -6.74 3.08 -7.18
N VAL A 28 -8.04 3.34 -7.05
CA VAL A 28 -9.07 2.30 -6.89
C VAL A 28 -10.27 2.65 -7.75
N ALA A 29 -10.82 1.65 -8.42
CA ALA A 29 -12.03 1.75 -9.22
C ALA A 29 -12.91 0.50 -9.01
N ILE A 30 -14.14 0.53 -9.52
CA ILE A 30 -15.01 -0.65 -9.59
C ILE A 30 -14.96 -1.19 -11.03
N GLN A 31 -14.64 -2.48 -11.16
CA GLN A 31 -14.72 -3.24 -12.41
C GLN A 31 -15.38 -4.58 -12.11
N ASP A 32 -16.31 -5.01 -12.96
CA ASP A 32 -17.06 -6.27 -12.79
C ASP A 32 -17.68 -6.43 -11.39
N ASN A 33 -18.21 -5.32 -10.86
CA ASN A 33 -18.78 -5.24 -9.52
C ASN A 33 -17.81 -5.67 -8.41
N ALA A 34 -16.52 -5.34 -8.54
CA ALA A 34 -15.51 -5.53 -7.50
C ALA A 34 -14.46 -4.39 -7.55
N PRO A 35 -13.81 -4.06 -6.42
CA PRO A 35 -12.63 -3.20 -6.43
C PRO A 35 -11.50 -3.76 -7.30
N CYS A 36 -10.94 -2.89 -8.12
CA CYS A 36 -9.68 -3.09 -8.82
C CYS A 36 -8.75 -1.91 -8.52
N PHE A 37 -7.44 -2.14 -8.63
CA PHE A 37 -6.41 -1.18 -8.22
C PHE A 37 -5.50 -0.84 -9.38
N PHE A 38 -5.18 0.43 -9.54
CA PHE A 38 -4.30 0.90 -10.60
C PHE A 38 -3.25 1.83 -10.02
N VAL A 39 -2.05 1.81 -10.60
CA VAL A 39 -1.04 2.80 -10.26
C VAL A 39 -1.20 4.00 -11.19
N PRO A 40 -1.31 5.23 -10.65
CA PRO A 40 -1.41 6.43 -11.48
C PRO A 40 -0.24 6.52 -12.49
N PRO A 41 -0.49 6.86 -13.77
CA PRO A 41 0.53 6.85 -14.81
C PRO A 41 1.77 7.69 -14.51
N GLU A 42 1.59 8.84 -13.85
CA GLU A 42 2.67 9.72 -13.42
C GLU A 42 3.61 9.06 -12.42
N ILE A 43 3.09 8.17 -11.57
CA ILE A 43 3.88 7.42 -10.58
C ILE A 43 4.63 6.28 -11.25
N VAL A 44 3.96 5.51 -12.13
CA VAL A 44 4.61 4.46 -12.92
C VAL A 44 5.80 5.03 -13.68
N LYS A 45 5.62 6.19 -14.32
CA LYS A 45 6.69 6.88 -15.05
C LYS A 45 7.80 7.40 -14.12
N SER A 46 7.43 8.09 -13.03
CA SER A 46 8.41 8.71 -12.14
C SER A 46 9.28 7.70 -11.39
N LEU A 47 8.69 6.59 -10.96
CA LEU A 47 9.37 5.57 -10.18
C LEU A 47 9.84 4.39 -11.05
N ARG A 48 9.59 4.45 -12.36
CA ARG A 48 9.92 3.39 -13.33
C ARG A 48 9.40 2.02 -12.88
N LEU A 49 8.17 2.01 -12.35
CA LEU A 49 7.57 0.79 -11.82
C LEU A 49 7.37 -0.21 -12.95
N ALA A 50 7.83 -1.43 -12.72
CA ALA A 50 7.80 -2.50 -13.70
C ALA A 50 6.98 -3.70 -13.22
N GLU A 51 7.03 -4.03 -11.93
CA GLU A 51 6.49 -5.28 -11.42
C GLU A 51 5.55 -5.06 -10.24
N ASN A 52 4.43 -5.78 -10.25
CA ASN A 52 3.46 -5.83 -9.16
C ASN A 52 3.83 -6.98 -8.22
N ARG A 53 4.12 -6.63 -6.95
CA ARG A 53 4.49 -7.59 -5.90
C ARG A 53 3.28 -8.07 -5.09
N GLY A 54 2.07 -7.78 -5.55
CA GLY A 54 0.82 -8.11 -4.89
C GLY A 54 0.33 -7.02 -3.95
N ILE A 55 -0.84 -7.27 -3.38
CA ILE A 55 -1.47 -6.39 -2.40
C ILE A 55 -1.62 -7.08 -1.04
N TYR A 56 -1.63 -6.25 -0.01
CA TYR A 56 -2.05 -6.55 1.35
C TYR A 56 -3.28 -5.70 1.66
N VAL A 57 -4.34 -6.33 2.15
CA VAL A 57 -5.63 -5.69 2.42
C VAL A 57 -5.92 -5.77 3.91
N SER A 58 -6.18 -4.60 4.48
CA SER A 58 -6.73 -4.46 5.82
C SER A 58 -8.14 -3.92 5.78
N ARG A 59 -8.98 -4.34 6.73
CA ARG A 59 -10.33 -3.83 6.94
C ARG A 59 -10.41 -3.12 8.28
N LYS A 60 -11.09 -1.97 8.34
CA LYS A 60 -11.32 -1.23 9.58
C LYS A 60 -12.42 -1.94 10.37
N THR A 61 -12.12 -2.29 11.61
CA THR A 61 -13.11 -2.67 12.63
C THR A 61 -13.45 -1.45 13.49
N ALA A 62 -14.27 -1.63 14.53
CA ALA A 62 -14.61 -0.54 15.45
C ALA A 62 -13.38 0.13 16.11
N GLN A 63 -12.29 -0.61 16.34
CA GLN A 63 -11.15 -0.11 17.13
C GLN A 63 -9.81 -0.10 16.37
N HIS A 64 -9.64 -0.94 15.35
CA HIS A 64 -8.35 -1.08 14.67
C HIS A 64 -8.49 -1.68 13.27
N TRP A 65 -7.42 -1.54 12.47
CA TRP A 65 -7.26 -2.24 11.21
C TRP A 65 -6.90 -3.70 11.46
N VAL A 66 -7.63 -4.61 10.82
CA VAL A 66 -7.33 -6.04 10.87
C VAL A 66 -6.92 -6.53 9.50
N PHE A 67 -6.04 -7.53 9.49
CA PHE A 67 -5.76 -8.30 8.28
C PHE A 67 -7.06 -8.83 7.68
N PHE A 68 -7.22 -8.66 6.38
CA PHE A 68 -8.35 -9.19 5.64
C PHE A 68 -7.91 -10.20 4.59
N TRP A 69 -6.87 -9.86 3.83
CA TRP A 69 -6.37 -10.71 2.74
C TRP A 69 -5.00 -10.22 2.25
N ASP A 70 -4.19 -11.11 1.68
CA ASP A 70 -2.99 -10.77 0.94
C ASP A 70 -2.83 -11.64 -0.31
N SER A 71 -2.09 -11.10 -1.28
CA SER A 71 -1.77 -11.83 -2.51
C SER A 71 -0.88 -13.03 -2.20
N PRO A 72 -1.19 -14.22 -2.75
CA PRO A 72 -0.32 -15.37 -2.61
C PRO A 72 1.05 -15.05 -3.22
N GLN A 73 2.09 -15.66 -2.66
CA GLN A 73 3.44 -15.50 -3.19
C GLN A 73 3.52 -16.06 -4.62
N GLN A 74 4.09 -15.27 -5.53
CA GLN A 74 4.23 -15.62 -6.94
C GLN A 74 5.70 -15.81 -7.28
N SER A 75 6.01 -16.83 -8.07
CA SER A 75 7.36 -17.07 -8.61
C SER A 75 7.71 -16.14 -9.77
N ILE A 76 6.69 -15.67 -10.49
CA ILE A 76 6.79 -14.71 -11.59
C ILE A 76 5.93 -13.51 -11.21
N LEU A 77 6.53 -12.32 -11.19
CA LEU A 77 5.81 -11.10 -10.86
C LEU A 77 5.12 -10.54 -12.11
N PRO A 78 3.82 -10.22 -12.05
CA PRO A 78 3.12 -9.59 -13.17
C PRO A 78 3.63 -8.17 -13.38
N GLY A 79 3.62 -7.72 -14.64
CA GLY A 79 3.99 -6.35 -14.99
C GLY A 79 2.98 -5.32 -14.47
N ILE A 80 3.44 -4.10 -14.20
CA ILE A 80 2.57 -2.94 -13.99
C ILE A 80 2.45 -2.18 -15.31
N VAL A 81 1.23 -2.11 -15.85
CA VAL A 81 0.91 -1.22 -16.96
C VAL A 81 0.24 0.04 -16.40
N ALA A 82 0.71 1.20 -16.82
CA ALA A 82 0.21 2.49 -16.35
C ALA A 82 -1.30 2.64 -16.57
N GLY A 83 -2.04 2.87 -15.49
CA GLY A 83 -3.50 3.05 -15.52
C GLY A 83 -4.32 1.77 -15.72
N GLU A 84 -3.69 0.60 -15.89
CA GLU A 84 -4.42 -0.67 -15.93
C GLU A 84 -4.99 -1.00 -14.54
N CYS A 85 -6.26 -1.43 -14.50
CA CYS A 85 -6.94 -1.79 -13.26
C CYS A 85 -6.77 -3.28 -12.96
N LEU A 86 -6.00 -3.56 -11.92
CA LEU A 86 -5.65 -4.91 -11.49
C LEU A 86 -6.71 -5.43 -10.52
N SER A 87 -7.37 -6.51 -10.92
CA SER A 87 -8.43 -7.16 -10.15
C SER A 87 -7.92 -8.37 -9.37
N TYR A 88 -8.51 -8.60 -8.20
CA TYR A 88 -8.16 -9.71 -7.31
C TYR A 88 -9.42 -10.54 -7.00
N PRO A 89 -9.86 -11.40 -7.93
CA PRO A 89 -11.17 -12.08 -7.87
C PRO A 89 -11.31 -13.08 -6.73
N GLN A 90 -10.20 -13.47 -6.10
CA GLN A 90 -10.20 -14.35 -4.93
C GLN A 90 -10.71 -13.63 -3.68
N ILE A 91 -10.66 -12.29 -3.65
CA ILE A 91 -11.11 -11.50 -2.51
C ILE A 91 -12.63 -11.49 -2.48
N LYS A 92 -13.21 -11.90 -1.35
CA LYS A 92 -14.66 -11.85 -1.11
C LYS A 92 -15.04 -10.52 -0.47
N TRP A 93 -15.09 -9.48 -1.30
CA TRP A 93 -15.43 -8.12 -0.88
C TRP A 93 -16.79 -8.03 -0.19
N GLN A 94 -16.87 -7.18 0.82
CA GLN A 94 -18.07 -6.85 1.58
C GLN A 94 -18.08 -5.33 1.83
N GLU A 95 -19.21 -4.79 2.24
CA GLU A 95 -19.26 -3.38 2.63
C GLU A 95 -18.35 -3.11 3.83
N GLY A 96 -17.64 -2.00 3.83
CA GLY A 96 -16.72 -1.62 4.90
C GLY A 96 -15.59 -0.70 4.43
N ILE A 97 -14.79 -0.26 5.39
CA ILE A 97 -13.63 0.60 5.12
C ILE A 97 -12.38 -0.29 5.00
N TYR A 98 -11.61 -0.09 3.94
CA TYR A 98 -10.42 -0.87 3.62
C TYR A 98 -9.20 0.04 3.45
N SER A 99 -8.03 -0.45 3.84
CA SER A 99 -6.73 0.05 3.38
C SER A 99 -6.06 -1.06 2.57
N VAL A 100 -5.56 -0.69 1.41
CA VAL A 100 -4.87 -1.60 0.48
C VAL A 100 -3.49 -1.06 0.24
N LEU A 101 -2.49 -1.89 0.55
CA LEU A 101 -1.08 -1.65 0.30
C LEU A 101 -0.64 -2.52 -0.87
N MET A 102 -0.20 -1.91 -1.97
CA MET A 102 0.43 -2.58 -3.09
C MET A 102 1.94 -2.47 -2.99
N GLY A 103 2.63 -3.60 -3.13
CA GLY A 103 4.06 -3.62 -3.36
C GLY A 103 4.35 -3.49 -4.86
N ALA A 104 5.32 -2.65 -5.22
CA ALA A 104 5.81 -2.54 -6.58
C ALA A 104 7.34 -2.52 -6.60
N SER A 105 7.94 -2.92 -7.72
CA SER A 105 9.38 -2.79 -7.94
C SER A 105 9.71 -2.17 -9.29
N SER A 106 10.88 -1.54 -9.35
CA SER A 106 11.56 -1.13 -10.59
C SER A 106 12.83 -1.97 -10.78
N ASP A 107 13.40 -1.91 -12.00
CA ASP A 107 14.78 -2.36 -12.28
C ASP A 107 15.12 -3.77 -11.73
N ASN A 108 14.28 -4.78 -12.02
CA ASN A 108 14.47 -6.17 -11.57
C ASN A 108 14.61 -6.29 -10.04
N ASP A 109 13.71 -5.62 -9.31
CA ASP A 109 13.60 -5.63 -7.86
C ASP A 109 14.73 -4.90 -7.11
N SER A 110 15.51 -4.05 -7.78
CA SER A 110 16.55 -3.24 -7.13
C SER A 110 15.98 -2.12 -6.27
N GLU A 111 14.82 -1.58 -6.63
CA GLU A 111 14.08 -0.61 -5.83
C GLU A 111 12.67 -1.12 -5.58
N ARG A 112 12.18 -0.89 -4.35
CA ARG A 112 10.86 -1.32 -3.91
C ARG A 112 10.05 -0.15 -3.41
N TYR A 113 8.80 -0.13 -3.84
CA TYR A 113 7.86 0.93 -3.57
C TYR A 113 6.61 0.38 -2.90
N ARG A 114 6.02 1.21 -2.05
CA ARG A 114 4.75 0.95 -1.38
C ARG A 114 3.74 1.96 -1.87
N LEU A 115 2.63 1.47 -2.40
CA LEU A 115 1.50 2.30 -2.79
C LEU A 115 0.30 2.00 -1.92
N GLU A 116 -0.45 3.00 -1.48
CA GLU A 116 -1.57 2.79 -0.58
C GLU A 116 -2.85 3.49 -1.05
N LYS A 117 -3.99 2.85 -0.80
CA LYS A 117 -5.31 3.48 -0.88
C LYS A 117 -6.19 3.04 0.28
N THR A 118 -6.74 4.02 0.98
CA THR A 118 -7.87 3.84 1.91
C THR A 118 -9.17 4.24 1.23
N PHE A 119 -10.20 3.41 1.34
CA PHE A 119 -11.52 3.66 0.74
C PHE A 119 -12.65 3.00 1.53
N ASN A 120 -13.86 3.52 1.37
CA ASN A 120 -15.07 2.92 1.92
C ASN A 120 -15.85 2.25 0.78
N LEU A 121 -16.01 0.94 0.88
CA LEU A 121 -16.78 0.13 -0.05
C LEU A 121 -18.22 0.00 0.46
N GLN A 122 -19.19 0.44 -0.34
CA GLN A 122 -20.61 0.38 0.01
C GLN A 122 -21.38 -0.27 -1.13
N LYS A 123 -22.63 -0.67 -0.87
CA LYS A 123 -23.57 -1.06 -1.91
C LYS A 123 -24.59 0.05 -2.19
N ASP A 124 -24.98 0.18 -3.44
CA ASP A 124 -26.16 0.95 -3.80
C ASP A 124 -27.46 0.16 -3.53
N ASN A 125 -28.60 0.78 -3.83
CA ASN A 125 -29.92 0.15 -3.67
C ASN A 125 -30.15 -1.06 -4.59
N GLN A 126 -29.30 -1.25 -5.60
CA GLN A 126 -29.35 -2.38 -6.54
C GLN A 126 -28.40 -3.51 -6.11
N GLY A 127 -27.62 -3.30 -5.04
CA GLY A 127 -26.65 -4.25 -4.52
C GLY A 127 -25.27 -4.19 -5.21
N ASN A 128 -25.03 -3.22 -6.09
CA ASN A 128 -23.73 -3.01 -6.74
C ASN A 128 -22.79 -2.25 -5.82
N PHE A 129 -21.53 -2.64 -5.84
CA PHE A 129 -20.49 -1.95 -5.10
C PHE A 129 -20.17 -0.59 -5.69
N LEU A 130 -19.91 0.37 -4.80
CA LEU A 130 -19.44 1.71 -5.10
C LEU A 130 -18.37 2.12 -4.10
N ILE A 131 -17.48 3.01 -4.54
CA ILE A 131 -16.41 3.55 -3.71
C ILE A 131 -16.83 4.92 -3.19
N ARG A 132 -16.67 5.11 -1.87
CA ARG A 132 -16.71 6.40 -1.20
C ARG A 132 -15.35 6.72 -0.61
N GLU A 133 -15.13 8.01 -0.37
CA GLU A 133 -14.02 8.43 0.48
C GLU A 133 -14.21 7.83 1.87
N ALA A 134 -13.10 7.34 2.43
CA ALA A 134 -13.10 6.85 3.80
C ALA A 134 -13.18 8.06 4.75
N PRO A 135 -13.94 7.95 5.86
CA PRO A 135 -14.01 8.98 6.89
C PRO A 135 -12.72 9.08 7.71
#